data_AF-D0UND9-F1
#
_entry.id   AF-D0UND9-F1
#
_cell.length_a   1.000
_cell.length_b   1.000
_cell.length_c   1.000
_cell.angle_alpha   90.00
_cell.angle_beta   90.00
_cell.angle_gamma   90.00
#
_symmetry.space_group_name_H-M   'P 1'
#
loop_
_entity.id
_entity.type
_entity.pdbx_description
1 polymer ?
#
loop_
_entity_poly.entity_id
_entity_poly.type
_entity_poly.pdbx_seq_one_letter_code
_entity_poly.pdbx_strand_id
1 'polypeptide(L)'
;ALEDTWRNLQKIIKERDIELAKEAQRQEENDKLRKEFAKHANAFHQWLTETRTSMMEGSGSLEQQLEATKRKATEVRARRSDLKKIEDLGAILEEHLILDNRYTEHSTVGLAQQWDQLDQLGMRMQHNLEQQIQARNQSGVSEDALKEFS
;
A
#
# COMPACT_ATOMS: atom_id res chain seq x y z
N ALA A 1 -2.49 57.89 24.33
CA ALA A 1 -2.46 57.66 22.86
C ALA A 1 -1.24 56.85 22.46
N LEU A 2 -0.02 57.43 22.45
CA LEU A 2 1.19 56.73 21.96
C LEU A 2 1.67 55.60 22.90
N GLU A 3 1.57 55.81 24.22
CA GLU A 3 1.86 54.76 25.22
C GLU A 3 0.86 53.59 25.14
N ASP A 4 -0.42 53.87 24.92
CA ASP A 4 -1.45 52.85 24.79
C ASP A 4 -1.22 51.99 23.53
N THR A 5 -0.88 52.64 22.41
CA THR A 5 -0.50 51.92 21.18
C THR A 5 0.75 51.06 21.36
N TRP A 6 1.73 51.54 22.12
CA TRP A 6 2.95 50.78 22.41
C TRP A 6 2.67 49.55 23.27
N ARG A 7 1.87 49.70 24.35
CA ARG A 7 1.45 48.56 25.19
C ARG A 7 0.64 47.55 24.40
N ASN A 8 -0.24 48.02 23.50
CA ASN A 8 -1.01 47.14 22.63
C ASN A 8 -0.10 46.36 21.66
N LEU A 9 0.90 47.01 21.07
CA LEU A 9 1.87 46.35 20.19
C LEU A 9 2.63 45.24 20.93
N GLN A 10 3.11 45.49 22.14
CA GLN A 10 3.79 44.48 22.96
C GLN A 10 2.90 43.29 23.29
N LYS A 11 1.59 43.53 23.51
CA LYS A 11 0.60 42.47 23.71
C LYS A 11 0.44 41.61 22.45
N ILE A 12 0.23 42.24 21.29
CA ILE A 12 0.06 41.55 20.00
C ILE A 12 1.29 40.70 19.66
N ILE A 13 2.50 41.20 19.92
CA ILE A 13 3.74 40.43 19.68
C ILE A 13 3.75 39.15 20.52
N LYS A 14 3.44 39.24 21.81
CA LYS A 14 3.40 38.06 22.70
C LYS A 14 2.31 37.07 22.28
N GLU A 15 1.14 37.55 21.88
CA GLU A 15 0.06 36.71 21.36
C GLU A 15 0.50 35.99 20.08
N ARG A 16 1.20 36.70 19.19
CA ARG A 16 1.73 36.13 17.95
C ARG A 16 2.79 35.06 18.21
N ASP A 17 3.70 35.28 19.15
CA ASP A 17 4.72 34.29 19.52
C ASP A 17 4.08 32.98 20.01
N ILE A 18 2.99 33.07 20.78
CA ILE A 18 2.23 31.91 21.24
C ILE A 18 1.58 31.17 20.06
N GLU A 19 0.96 31.90 19.13
CA GLU A 19 0.37 31.29 17.93
C GLU A 19 1.43 30.60 17.06
N LEU A 20 2.59 31.23 16.86
CA LEU A 20 3.68 30.65 16.10
C LEU A 20 4.23 29.39 16.74
N ALA A 21 4.37 29.36 18.08
CA ALA A 21 4.80 28.16 18.79
C ALA A 21 3.81 26.99 18.63
N LYS A 22 2.51 27.28 18.73
CA LYS A 22 1.44 26.28 18.51
C LYS A 22 1.46 25.75 17.08
N GLU A 23 1.60 26.63 16.09
CA GLU A 23 1.67 26.22 14.69
C GLU A 23 2.93 25.41 14.39
N ALA A 24 4.08 25.78 14.97
CA ALA A 24 5.32 25.02 14.82
C ALA A 24 5.17 23.59 15.36
N GLN A 25 4.56 23.42 16.55
CA GLN A 25 4.27 22.11 17.11
C GLN A 25 3.34 21.30 16.19
N ARG A 26 2.26 21.92 15.69
CA ARG A 26 1.33 21.29 14.75
C ARG A 26 2.04 20.80 13.49
N GLN A 27 2.97 21.59 12.93
CA GLN A 27 3.75 21.18 11.76
C GLN A 27 4.69 20.01 12.06
N GLU A 28 5.29 19.96 13.25
CA GLU A 28 6.13 18.84 13.67
C GLU A 28 5.31 17.53 13.80
N GLU A 29 4.12 17.61 14.40
CA GLU A 29 3.20 16.48 14.51
C GLU A 29 2.72 16.01 13.13
N ASN A 30 2.36 16.94 12.25
CA ASN A 30 1.99 16.62 10.87
C ASN A 30 3.13 15.96 10.09
N ASP A 31 4.39 16.37 10.29
CA ASP A 31 5.54 15.74 9.65
C ASP A 31 5.79 14.32 10.17
N LYS A 32 5.55 14.06 11.47
CA LYS A 32 5.60 12.71 12.05
C LYS A 32 4.55 11.79 11.41
N LEU A 33 3.31 12.27 11.26
CA LEU A 33 2.24 11.51 10.59
C LEU A 33 2.61 11.19 9.14
N ARG A 34 3.15 12.17 8.39
CA ARG A 34 3.61 11.94 7.01
C ARG A 34 4.67 10.83 6.93
N LYS A 35 5.66 10.86 7.82
CA LYS A 35 6.72 9.84 7.88
C LYS A 35 6.18 8.46 8.24
N GLU A 36 5.24 8.39 9.19
CA GLU A 36 4.63 7.11 9.58
C GLU A 36 3.84 6.49 8.43
N PHE A 37 2.97 7.28 7.77
CA PHE A 37 2.25 6.82 6.59
C PHE A 37 3.22 6.35 5.50
N ALA A 38 4.23 7.15 5.17
CA ALA A 38 5.20 6.82 4.13
C ALA A 38 5.98 5.54 4.41
N LYS A 39 6.38 5.31 5.68
CA LYS A 39 7.03 4.07 6.08
C LYS A 39 6.17 2.85 5.77
N HIS A 40 4.88 2.90 6.12
CA HIS A 40 3.96 1.79 5.87
C HIS A 40 3.62 1.63 4.38
N ALA A 41 3.36 2.73 3.69
CA ALA A 41 3.06 2.76 2.27
C ALA A 41 4.20 2.19 1.41
N ASN A 42 5.44 2.64 1.63
CA ASN A 42 6.61 2.17 0.87
C ASN A 42 6.90 0.69 1.12
N ALA A 43 6.83 0.24 2.37
CA ALA A 43 7.04 -1.17 2.71
C ALA A 43 5.98 -2.07 2.08
N PHE A 44 4.71 -1.65 2.10
CA PHE A 44 3.62 -2.40 1.48
C PHE A 44 3.73 -2.44 -0.05
N HIS A 45 4.07 -1.32 -0.69
CA HIS A 45 4.32 -1.26 -2.12
C HIS A 45 5.45 -2.20 -2.57
N GLN A 46 6.57 -2.20 -1.84
CA GLN A 46 7.68 -3.09 -2.12
C GLN A 46 7.22 -4.56 -2.04
N TRP A 47 6.52 -4.94 -0.97
CA TRP A 47 6.00 -6.30 -0.81
C TRP A 47 5.00 -6.67 -1.91
N LEU A 48 4.11 -5.76 -2.33
CA LEU A 48 3.19 -5.98 -3.45
C LEU A 48 3.94 -6.29 -4.75
N THR A 49 4.99 -5.51 -5.04
CA THR A 49 5.81 -5.64 -6.24
C THR A 49 6.58 -6.95 -6.24
N GLU A 50 7.27 -7.28 -5.14
CA GLU A 50 8.02 -8.52 -4.99
C GLU A 50 7.11 -9.75 -5.06
N THR A 51 5.92 -9.69 -4.42
CA THR A 51 4.94 -10.78 -4.45
C THR A 51 4.40 -10.99 -5.86
N ARG A 52 4.09 -9.91 -6.58
CA ARG A 52 3.67 -10.00 -7.99
C ARG A 52 4.72 -10.68 -8.85
N THR A 53 5.99 -10.25 -8.75
CA THR A 53 7.10 -10.83 -9.50
C THR A 53 7.27 -12.32 -9.18
N SER A 54 7.28 -12.67 -7.89
CA SER A 54 7.41 -14.06 -7.45
C SER A 54 6.26 -14.96 -7.94
N MET A 55 5.04 -14.45 -8.08
CA MET A 55 3.93 -15.22 -8.64
C MET A 55 4.08 -15.47 -10.14
N MET A 56 4.71 -14.56 -10.89
CA MET A 56 4.94 -14.70 -12.32
C MET A 56 6.12 -15.62 -12.67
N GLU A 57 7.09 -15.77 -11.77
CA GLU A 57 8.32 -16.57 -11.96
C GLU A 57 8.16 -18.06 -11.58
N GLY A 58 6.93 -18.58 -11.57
CA GLY A 58 6.64 -19.98 -11.21
C GLY A 58 7.41 -20.99 -12.07
N SER A 59 8.02 -21.98 -11.42
CA SER A 59 8.69 -23.12 -12.08
C SER A 59 8.27 -24.45 -11.44
N GLY A 60 8.51 -25.56 -12.13
CA GLY A 60 8.09 -26.90 -11.70
C GLY A 60 6.80 -27.37 -12.36
N SER A 61 6.24 -28.47 -11.87
CA SER A 61 5.01 -29.07 -12.43
C SER A 61 3.78 -28.17 -12.18
N LEU A 62 2.72 -28.39 -12.96
CA LEU A 62 1.47 -27.63 -12.81
C LEU A 62 0.90 -27.71 -11.37
N GLU A 63 1.01 -28.87 -10.72
CA GLU A 63 0.58 -29.08 -9.33
C GLU A 63 1.44 -28.28 -8.34
N GLN A 64 2.75 -28.23 -8.55
CA GLN A 64 3.66 -27.44 -7.72
C GLN A 64 3.38 -25.94 -7.86
N GLN A 65 3.16 -25.48 -9.09
CA GLN A 65 2.79 -24.09 -9.37
C GLN A 65 1.43 -23.73 -8.76
N LEU A 66 0.46 -24.64 -8.81
CA LEU A 66 -0.87 -24.43 -8.22
C LEU A 66 -0.79 -24.29 -6.70
N GLU A 67 -0.05 -25.18 -6.04
CA GLU A 67 0.15 -25.14 -4.60
C GLU A 67 0.90 -23.86 -4.17
N ALA A 68 1.95 -23.47 -4.91
CA ALA A 68 2.67 -22.23 -4.66
C ALA A 68 1.76 -20.99 -4.78
N THR A 69 0.91 -20.96 -5.82
CA THR A 69 -0.05 -19.87 -6.05
C THR A 69 -1.13 -19.82 -4.97
N LYS A 70 -1.62 -20.98 -4.50
CA LYS A 70 -2.57 -21.06 -3.37
C LYS A 70 -1.99 -20.50 -2.07
N ARG A 71 -0.73 -20.84 -1.78
CA ARG A 71 0.00 -20.28 -0.62
C ARG A 71 0.16 -18.77 -0.75
N LYS A 72 0.62 -18.28 -1.90
CA LYS A 72 0.80 -16.84 -2.14
C LYS A 72 -0.52 -16.06 -2.06
N ALA A 73 -1.61 -16.58 -2.61
CA ALA A 73 -2.92 -15.92 -2.47
C ALA A 73 -3.40 -15.85 -1.01
N THR A 74 -3.09 -16.87 -0.20
CA THR A 74 -3.41 -16.84 1.23
C THR A 74 -2.58 -15.79 1.97
N GLU A 75 -1.29 -15.67 1.65
CA GLU A 75 -0.41 -14.61 2.16
C GLU A 75 -0.93 -13.21 1.78
N VAL A 76 -1.36 -13.03 0.53
CA VAL A 76 -1.91 -11.76 0.04
C VAL A 76 -3.14 -11.33 0.83
N ARG A 77 -4.05 -12.26 1.12
CA ARG A 77 -5.25 -11.98 1.93
C ARG A 77 -4.92 -11.66 3.39
N ALA A 78 -3.93 -12.34 3.97
CA ALA A 78 -3.49 -12.07 5.35
C ALA A 78 -2.95 -10.63 5.51
N ARG A 79 -2.32 -10.09 4.45
CA ARG A 79 -1.79 -8.72 4.39
C ARG A 79 -2.85 -7.62 4.25
N ARG A 80 -4.15 -7.96 4.20
CA ARG A 80 -5.25 -6.98 4.26
C ARG A 80 -5.19 -6.09 5.50
N SER A 81 -4.64 -6.62 6.60
CA SER A 81 -4.42 -5.87 7.85
C SER A 81 -3.41 -4.73 7.69
N ASP A 82 -2.34 -4.94 6.91
CA ASP A 82 -1.36 -3.89 6.62
C ASP A 82 -1.98 -2.79 5.76
N LEU A 83 -2.77 -3.16 4.75
CA LEU A 83 -3.55 -2.19 3.97
C LEU A 83 -4.50 -1.40 4.87
N LYS A 84 -5.18 -2.06 5.83
CA LYS A 84 -6.07 -1.38 6.78
C LYS A 84 -5.33 -0.33 7.61
N LYS A 85 -4.12 -0.63 8.05
CA LYS A 85 -3.29 0.34 8.79
C LYS A 85 -2.95 1.56 7.93
N ILE A 86 -2.66 1.37 6.64
CA ILE A 86 -2.39 2.46 5.71
C ILE A 86 -3.66 3.30 5.47
N GLU A 87 -4.82 2.65 5.31
CA GLU A 87 -6.13 3.33 5.21
C GLU A 87 -6.41 4.19 6.45
N ASP A 88 -6.15 3.67 7.65
CA ASP A 88 -6.37 4.41 8.90
C ASP A 88 -5.42 5.61 9.05
N LEU A 89 -4.14 5.45 8.73
CA LEU A 89 -3.19 6.56 8.70
C LEU A 89 -3.56 7.60 7.63
N GLY A 90 -4.03 7.16 6.48
CA GLY A 90 -4.51 8.03 5.41
C GLY A 90 -5.70 8.89 5.85
N ALA A 91 -6.67 8.29 6.55
CA ALA A 91 -7.81 9.00 7.10
C ALA A 91 -7.39 10.06 8.14
N ILE A 92 -6.42 9.75 9.01
CA ILE A 92 -5.87 10.72 9.98
C ILE A 92 -5.18 11.89 9.25
N LEU A 93 -4.41 11.62 8.19
CA LEU A 93 -3.79 12.68 7.39
C LEU A 93 -4.85 13.61 6.77
N GLU A 94 -5.92 13.04 6.20
CA GLU A 94 -7.03 13.80 5.62
C GLU A 94 -7.77 14.64 6.67
N GLU A 95 -8.03 14.09 7.87
CA GLU A 95 -8.63 14.81 8.99
C GLU A 95 -7.77 16.02 9.43
N HIS A 96 -6.44 15.88 9.38
CA HIS A 96 -5.48 16.95 9.63
C HIS A 96 -5.27 17.90 8.45
N LEU A 97 -6.00 17.71 7.34
CA LEU A 97 -5.88 18.45 6.07
C LEU A 97 -4.47 18.37 5.46
N ILE A 98 -3.79 17.25 5.67
CA ILE A 98 -2.49 16.94 5.09
C ILE A 98 -2.70 16.18 3.78
N LEU A 99 -2.58 16.90 2.66
CA LEU A 99 -2.87 16.35 1.33
C LEU A 99 -1.61 15.97 0.54
N ASP A 100 -0.44 16.37 1.02
CA ASP A 100 0.85 16.11 0.40
C ASP A 100 1.76 15.28 1.33
N ASN A 101 2.56 14.39 0.74
CA ASN A 101 3.56 13.64 1.48
C ASN A 101 4.85 13.50 0.68
N ARG A 102 5.87 14.29 1.03
CA ARG A 102 7.20 14.24 0.37
C ARG A 102 8.00 12.95 0.60
N TYR A 103 7.55 12.07 1.50
CA TYR A 103 8.28 10.84 1.85
C TYR A 103 7.79 9.60 1.10
N THR A 104 6.71 9.71 0.34
CA THR A 104 6.17 8.61 -0.48
C THR A 104 5.37 9.17 -1.65
N GLU A 105 5.43 8.49 -2.80
CA GLU A 105 4.56 8.76 -3.94
C GLU A 105 3.30 7.88 -3.94
N HIS A 106 3.18 6.97 -2.98
CA HIS A 106 2.09 6.00 -2.94
C HIS A 106 0.91 6.52 -2.12
N SER A 107 -0.26 6.59 -2.75
CA SER A 107 -1.51 6.95 -2.07
C SER A 107 -2.24 5.72 -1.53
N THR A 108 -3.08 5.92 -0.52
CA THR A 108 -3.96 4.87 0.03
C THR A 108 -4.77 4.17 -1.07
N VAL A 109 -5.42 4.97 -1.93
CA VAL A 109 -6.23 4.45 -3.05
C VAL A 109 -5.36 3.66 -4.04
N GLY A 110 -4.17 4.17 -4.38
CA GLY A 110 -3.27 3.48 -5.30
C GLY A 110 -2.80 2.12 -4.76
N LEU A 111 -2.48 2.05 -3.46
CA LEU A 111 -2.07 0.80 -2.82
C LEU A 111 -3.21 -0.20 -2.69
N ALA A 112 -4.42 0.26 -2.36
CA ALA A 112 -5.61 -0.58 -2.34
C ALA A 112 -5.88 -1.21 -3.72
N GLN A 113 -5.81 -0.42 -4.78
CA GLN A 113 -5.97 -0.91 -6.15
C GLN A 113 -4.89 -1.93 -6.54
N GLN A 114 -3.62 -1.69 -6.20
CA GLN A 114 -2.54 -2.64 -6.48
C GLN A 114 -2.73 -3.97 -5.73
N TRP A 115 -3.18 -3.91 -4.47
CA TRP A 115 -3.51 -5.10 -3.69
C TRP A 115 -4.68 -5.89 -4.29
N ASP A 116 -5.77 -5.23 -4.66
CA ASP A 116 -6.92 -5.87 -5.33
C ASP A 116 -6.49 -6.54 -6.64
N GLN A 117 -5.66 -5.87 -7.44
CA GLN A 117 -5.12 -6.43 -8.68
C GLN A 117 -4.26 -7.67 -8.43
N LEU A 118 -3.49 -7.69 -7.33
CA LEU A 118 -2.66 -8.84 -6.96
C LEU A 118 -3.51 -10.02 -6.48
N ASP A 119 -4.54 -9.79 -5.67
CA ASP A 119 -5.47 -10.86 -5.25
C ASP A 119 -6.23 -11.45 -6.45
N GLN A 120 -6.69 -10.59 -7.38
CA GLN A 120 -7.30 -11.03 -8.64
C GLN A 120 -6.34 -11.78 -9.55
N LEU A 121 -5.05 -11.39 -9.61
CA LEU A 121 -4.03 -12.14 -10.33
C LEU A 121 -3.91 -13.56 -9.76
N GLY A 122 -3.84 -13.70 -8.44
CA GLY A 122 -3.78 -15.01 -7.78
C GLY A 122 -4.98 -15.89 -8.09
N MET A 123 -6.19 -15.33 -8.08
CA MET A 123 -7.41 -16.07 -8.48
C MET A 123 -7.35 -16.56 -9.92
N ARG A 124 -6.97 -15.69 -10.86
CA ARG A 124 -6.86 -16.06 -12.28
C ARG A 124 -5.80 -17.12 -12.53
N MET A 125 -4.64 -17.02 -11.88
CA MET A 125 -3.57 -18.01 -12.00
C MET A 125 -3.99 -19.38 -11.46
N GLN A 126 -4.63 -19.44 -10.29
CA GLN A 126 -5.15 -20.70 -9.75
C GLN A 126 -6.15 -21.35 -10.71
N HIS A 127 -7.12 -20.57 -11.20
CA HIS A 127 -8.12 -21.06 -12.12
C HIS A 127 -7.50 -21.59 -13.41
N ASN A 128 -6.53 -20.87 -13.98
CA ASN A 128 -5.85 -21.29 -15.20
C ASN A 128 -5.05 -22.59 -14.99
N LEU A 129 -4.31 -22.71 -13.89
CA LEU A 129 -3.56 -23.93 -13.57
C LEU A 129 -4.50 -25.13 -13.34
N GLU A 130 -5.62 -24.94 -12.64
CA GLU A 130 -6.63 -25.99 -12.45
C GLU A 130 -7.21 -26.47 -13.78
N GLN A 131 -7.52 -25.56 -14.71
CA GLN A 131 -7.98 -25.91 -16.04
C GLN A 131 -6.91 -26.67 -16.84
N GLN A 132 -5.65 -26.25 -16.79
CA GLN A 132 -4.56 -26.94 -17.49
C GLN A 132 -4.36 -28.37 -16.96
N ILE A 133 -4.38 -28.56 -15.63
CA ILE A 133 -4.28 -29.88 -15.00
C ILE A 133 -5.45 -30.77 -15.43
N GLN A 134 -6.68 -30.23 -15.41
CA GLN A 134 -7.87 -30.96 -15.83
C GLN A 134 -7.79 -31.35 -17.31
N ALA A 135 -7.40 -30.44 -18.19
CA ALA A 135 -7.25 -30.69 -19.61
C ALA A 135 -6.21 -31.79 -19.86
N ARG A 136 -5.05 -31.74 -19.20
CA ARG A 136 -4.00 -32.78 -19.27
C ARG A 136 -4.55 -34.15 -18.85
N ASN A 137 -5.28 -34.20 -17.74
CA ASN A 137 -5.84 -35.45 -17.22
C ASN A 137 -6.94 -36.04 -18.12
N GLN A 138 -7.71 -35.20 -18.82
CA GLN A 138 -8.77 -35.64 -19.73
C GLN A 138 -8.26 -36.02 -21.13
N SER A 139 -7.22 -35.35 -21.63
CA SER A 139 -6.69 -35.56 -22.98
C SER A 139 -5.62 -36.66 -23.05
N GLY A 140 -4.98 -37.02 -21.93
CA GLY A 140 -3.89 -38.01 -21.91
C GLY A 140 -2.61 -37.54 -22.61
N VAL A 141 -2.53 -36.24 -22.94
CA VAL A 141 -1.42 -35.64 -23.71
C VAL A 141 -0.32 -35.16 -22.76
N SER A 142 0.94 -35.49 -23.07
CA SER A 142 2.11 -35.14 -22.25
C SER A 142 2.51 -33.66 -22.33
N GLU A 143 3.28 -33.21 -21.33
CA GLU A 143 3.72 -31.83 -21.06
C GLU A 143 4.18 -30.99 -22.27
N ASP A 144 4.78 -31.61 -23.29
CA ASP A 144 5.35 -30.90 -24.44
C ASP A 144 4.30 -30.26 -25.36
N ALA A 145 3.07 -30.78 -25.44
CA ALA A 145 2.05 -30.22 -26.34
C ALA A 145 1.29 -29.02 -25.76
N LEU A 146 1.29 -28.83 -24.44
CA LEU A 146 0.57 -27.74 -23.78
C LEU A 146 1.37 -26.43 -23.75
N LYS A 147 2.69 -26.49 -23.92
CA LYS A 147 3.56 -25.30 -24.01
C LYS A 147 3.42 -24.52 -25.32
N GLU A 148 2.91 -25.13 -26.39
CA GLU A 148 2.79 -24.48 -27.71
C GLU A 148 1.62 -23.48 -27.84
N PHE A 149 0.76 -23.35 -26.82
CA PHE A 149 -0.41 -22.45 -26.85
C PHE A 149 -0.33 -21.28 -25.85
N SER A 150 0.82 -21.07 -25.21
CA SER A 150 1.07 -19.92 -24.31
C SER A 150 1.95 -18.88 -24.97
#